data_AF-A0A7V1LPF8-F1
#
_entry.id   AF-A0A7V1LPF8-F1
#
_cell.length_a   1.000
_cell.length_b   1.000
_cell.length_c   1.000
_cell.angle_alpha   90.00
_cell.angle_beta   90.00
_cell.angle_gamma   90.00
#
_symmetry.space_group_name_H-M   'P 1'
#
loop_
_entity.id
_entity.type
_entity.pdbx_description
1 polymer ?
#
loop_
_entity_poly.entity_id
_entity_poly.type
_entity_poly.pdbx_seq_one_letter_code
_entity_poly.pdbx_strand_id
1 'polypeptide(L)'
;MTQTKRISFEVSAPIYKEIEELARQHNMPVHKFAEYMTRMFNLSVEDLAPLDISKAKNNLERDLKIMSVNLEKQQHLLELVLRSIYSSLMRLESQFKQQRIEAADELEKDFERIALFVDSLPQ
;
A
#
# COMPACT_ATOMS: atom_id res chain seq x y z
N MET A 1 -17.60 25.08 0.66
CA MET A 1 -16.43 25.90 0.29
C MET A 1 -15.32 25.62 1.29
N THR A 2 -14.28 24.89 0.88
CA THR A 2 -13.13 24.55 1.74
C THR A 2 -12.21 25.77 1.82
N GLN A 3 -12.15 26.43 2.98
CA GLN A 3 -11.19 27.52 3.21
C GLN A 3 -9.77 26.92 3.31
N THR A 4 -8.96 27.11 2.27
CA THR A 4 -7.53 26.79 2.32
C THR A 4 -6.81 27.92 3.06
N LYS A 5 -6.44 27.70 4.33
CA LYS A 5 -5.55 28.63 5.04
C LYS A 5 -4.18 28.61 4.36
N ARG A 6 -3.74 29.75 3.82
CA ARG A 6 -2.35 29.91 3.36
C ARG A 6 -1.45 30.06 4.58
N ILE A 7 -0.44 29.22 4.68
CA ILE A 7 0.58 29.27 5.72
C ILE A 7 1.87 29.75 5.05
N SER A 8 2.41 30.87 5.53
CA SER A 8 3.74 31.35 5.15
C SER A 8 4.70 31.03 6.28
N PHE A 9 5.80 30.36 5.96
CA PHE A 9 6.88 30.10 6.90
C PHE A 9 8.22 30.42 6.22
N GLU A 10 9.13 31.01 6.98
CA GLU A 10 10.47 31.33 6.50
C GLU A 10 11.36 30.10 6.65
N VAL A 11 12.04 29.73 5.56
CA VAL A 11 12.95 28.59 5.51
C VAL A 11 14.29 29.08 5.02
N SER A 12 15.38 28.59 5.61
CA SER A 12 16.72 28.88 5.11
C SER A 12 16.91 28.28 3.72
N ALA A 13 17.68 28.97 2.86
CA ALA A 13 17.94 28.52 1.49
C ALA A 13 18.52 27.10 1.36
N PRO A 14 19.38 26.61 2.28
CA PRO A 14 19.86 25.22 2.25
C PRO A 14 18.74 24.20 2.48
N ILE A 15 17.88 24.44 3.48
CA ILE A 15 16.77 23.54 3.84
C ILE A 15 15.73 23.51 2.72
N TYR A 16 15.45 24.66 2.08
CA TYR A 16 14.54 24.70 0.94
C TYR A 16 15.04 23.82 -0.22
N LYS A 17 16.34 23.85 -0.53
CA LYS A 17 16.93 23.00 -1.58
C LYS A 17 16.80 21.51 -1.25
N GLU A 18 17.01 21.14 0.01
CA GLU A 18 16.87 19.76 0.46
C GLU A 18 15.43 19.25 0.33
N ILE A 19 14.44 20.08 0.71
CA ILE A 19 13.02 19.77 0.53
C ILE A 19 12.67 19.64 -0.96
N GLU A 20 13.22 20.51 -1.81
CA GLU A 20 13.00 20.47 -3.26
C GLU A 20 13.55 19.19 -3.90
N GLU A 21 14.71 18.73 -3.45
CA GLU A 21 15.33 17.50 -3.92
C GLU A 21 14.56 16.25 -3.47
N LEU A 22 14.12 16.20 -2.21
CA LEU A 22 13.26 15.15 -1.69
C LEU A 22 11.91 15.11 -2.43
N ALA A 23 11.29 16.28 -2.67
CA ALA A 23 10.04 16.36 -3.43
C ALA A 23 10.22 15.80 -4.85
N ARG A 24 11.36 16.07 -5.51
CA ARG A 24 11.71 15.53 -6.83
C ARG A 24 11.89 14.01 -6.79
N GLN A 25 12.57 13.47 -5.79
CA GLN A 25 12.73 12.02 -5.61
C GLN A 25 11.37 11.30 -5.47
N HIS A 26 10.39 11.96 -4.85
CA HIS A 26 9.03 11.46 -4.69
C HIS A 26 8.09 11.82 -5.86
N ASN A 27 8.58 12.43 -6.95
CA ASN A 27 7.78 12.89 -8.09
C ASN A 27 6.60 13.79 -7.68
N MET A 28 6.81 14.66 -6.69
CA MET A 28 5.79 15.55 -6.17
C MET A 28 6.21 17.02 -6.27
N PRO A 29 5.26 17.95 -6.53
CA PRO A 29 5.50 19.37 -6.34
C PRO A 29 5.84 19.69 -4.88
N VAL A 30 6.76 20.63 -4.64
CA VAL A 30 7.25 21.00 -3.29
C VAL A 30 6.11 21.30 -2.31
N HIS A 31 5.07 22.02 -2.73
CA HIS A 31 3.93 22.33 -1.87
C HIS A 31 3.11 21.09 -1.47
N LYS A 32 2.94 20.13 -2.39
CA LYS A 32 2.27 18.85 -2.13
C LYS A 32 3.11 17.96 -1.23
N PHE A 33 4.42 17.97 -1.43
CA PHE A 33 5.37 17.27 -0.58
C PHE A 33 5.36 17.86 0.84
N ALA A 34 5.41 19.18 0.97
CA ALA A 34 5.30 19.85 2.27
C ALA A 34 3.97 19.52 2.96
N GLU A 35 2.83 19.60 2.25
CA GLU A 35 1.52 19.22 2.80
C GLU A 35 1.49 17.75 3.24
N TYR A 36 2.05 16.85 2.43
CA TYR A 36 2.18 15.43 2.74
C TYR A 36 3.00 15.19 4.00
N MET A 37 4.17 15.84 4.12
CA MET A 37 5.03 15.74 5.30
C MET A 37 4.35 16.33 6.54
N THR A 38 3.69 17.48 6.40
CA THR A 38 2.94 18.10 7.50
C THR A 38 1.83 17.17 8.02
N ARG A 39 1.14 16.46 7.12
CA ARG A 39 0.14 15.45 7.50
C ARG A 39 0.74 14.18 8.08
N MET A 40 1.84 13.69 7.51
CA MET A 40 2.55 12.50 7.99
C MET A 40 3.04 12.68 9.44
N PHE A 41 3.53 13.87 9.77
CA PHE A 41 4.00 14.20 11.11
C PHE A 41 2.94 14.88 11.98
N ASN A 42 1.70 14.99 11.49
CA ASN A 42 0.58 15.63 12.18
C ASN A 42 0.92 17.02 12.77
N LEU A 43 1.78 17.77 12.07
CA LEU A 43 2.31 19.05 12.54
C LEU A 43 1.20 20.11 12.52
N SER A 44 0.99 20.76 13.66
CA SER A 44 0.04 21.86 13.81
C SER A 44 0.74 23.21 13.63
N VAL A 45 -0.03 24.27 13.38
CA VAL A 45 0.50 25.65 13.30
C VAL A 45 1.13 26.10 14.62
N GLU A 46 0.75 25.48 15.74
CA GLU A 46 1.31 25.76 17.07
C GLU A 46 2.75 25.24 17.22
N ASP A 47 3.15 24.24 16.43
CA ASP A 47 4.51 23.68 16.41
C ASP A 47 5.50 24.56 15.62
N LEU A 48 5.01 25.61 14.95
CA LEU A 48 5.81 26.62 14.21
C LEU A 48 6.10 27.89 15.03
N ALA A 49 5.58 27.98 16.27
CA ALA A 49 5.88 29.06 17.20
C ALA A 49 7.31 28.93 17.76
N PRO A 50 7.95 30.02 18.24
CA PRO A 50 9.30 29.95 18.83
C PRO A 50 9.38 28.84 19.89
N LEU A 51 10.31 27.90 19.65
CA LEU A 51 10.45 26.64 20.38
C LEU A 51 10.59 26.86 21.89
N ASP A 52 9.50 26.62 22.62
CA ASP A 52 9.57 26.29 24.04
C ASP A 52 10.09 24.85 24.16
N ILE A 53 11.40 24.73 24.38
CA ILE A 53 12.14 23.44 24.36
C ILE A 53 11.51 22.40 25.30
N SER A 54 10.94 22.81 26.44
CA SER A 54 10.28 21.88 27.36
C SER A 54 8.95 21.37 26.83
N LYS A 55 8.14 22.24 26.21
CA LYS A 55 6.88 21.80 25.57
C LYS A 55 7.14 20.97 24.32
N ALA A 56 8.11 21.36 23.50
CA ALA A 56 8.48 20.63 22.30
C ALA A 56 8.98 19.21 22.61
N LYS A 57 9.75 19.02 23.69
CA LYS A 57 10.15 17.69 24.16
C LYS A 57 8.95 16.82 24.54
N ASN A 58 8.01 17.36 25.32
CA ASN A 58 6.82 16.62 25.75
C ASN A 58 5.90 16.27 24.56
N ASN A 59 5.76 17.17 23.60
CA ASN A 59 5.01 16.93 22.38
C ASN A 59 5.68 15.83 21.53
N LEU A 60 7.01 15.92 21.33
CA LEU A 60 7.76 14.90 20.61
C LEU A 60 7.66 13.51 21.25
N GLU A 61 7.78 13.41 22.58
CA GLU A 61 7.62 12.13 23.29
C GLU A 61 6.22 11.56 23.12
N ARG A 62 5.19 12.42 23.14
CA ARG A 62 3.80 12.03 22.87
C ARG A 62 3.62 11.56 21.43
N ASP A 63 4.16 12.29 20.46
CA ASP A 63 4.03 11.98 19.04
C ASP A 63 4.76 10.68 18.69
N LEU A 64 5.96 10.48 19.23
CA LEU A 64 6.70 9.22 19.10
C LEU A 64 5.93 8.04 19.70
N LYS A 65 5.27 8.24 20.85
CA LYS A 65 4.44 7.21 21.47
C LYS A 65 3.22 6.87 20.61
N ILE A 66 2.55 7.88 20.05
CA ILE A 66 1.41 7.68 19.13
C ILE A 66 1.88 6.96 17.87
N MET A 67 3.03 7.35 17.32
CA MET A 67 3.62 6.73 16.14
C MET A 67 3.98 5.27 16.38
N SER A 68 4.57 4.93 17.53
CA SER A 68 4.86 3.54 17.94
C SER A 68 3.61 2.68 17.95
N VAL A 69 2.53 3.15 18.59
CA VAL A 69 1.25 2.43 18.64
C VAL A 69 0.63 2.29 17.25
N ASN A 70 0.76 3.31 16.40
CA ASN A 70 0.26 3.25 15.03
C ASN A 70 1.07 2.26 14.16
N LEU A 71 2.38 2.18 14.33
CA LEU A 71 3.23 1.22 13.64
C LEU A 71 2.87 -0.22 14.02
N GLU A 72 2.64 -0.50 15.31
CA GLU A 72 2.18 -1.81 15.77
C GLU A 72 0.84 -2.21 15.15
N LYS A 73 -0.12 -1.26 15.10
CA LYS A 73 -1.42 -1.50 14.44
C LYS A 73 -1.27 -1.76 12.94
N GLN A 74 -0.43 -0.99 12.26
CA GLN A 74 -0.17 -1.18 10.83
C GLN A 74 0.50 -2.53 10.55
N GLN A 75 1.46 -2.93 11.39
CA GLN A 75 2.09 -4.25 11.31
C GLN A 75 1.05 -5.37 11.44
N HIS A 76 0.17 -5.28 12.44
CA HIS A 76 -0.88 -6.28 12.65
C HIS A 76 -1.85 -6.37 11.45
N LEU A 77 -2.24 -5.23 10.88
CA LEU A 77 -3.09 -5.21 9.68
C LEU A 77 -2.39 -5.84 8.48
N LEU A 78 -1.09 -5.59 8.29
CA LEU A 78 -0.30 -6.21 7.22
C LEU A 78 -0.22 -7.74 7.39
N GLU A 79 -0.05 -8.23 8.62
CA GLU A 79 -0.06 -9.67 8.90
C GLU A 79 -1.40 -10.33 8.54
N LEU A 80 -2.52 -9.67 8.84
CA LEU A 80 -3.85 -10.16 8.47
C LEU A 80 -4.05 -10.21 6.95
N VAL A 81 -3.62 -9.16 6.25
CA VAL A 81 -3.66 -9.10 4.77
C VAL A 81 -2.81 -10.21 4.17
N LEU A 82 -1.58 -10.41 4.67
CA LEU A 82 -0.71 -11.50 4.23
C LEU A 82 -1.38 -12.87 4.39
N ARG A 83 -1.98 -13.15 5.56
CA ARG A 83 -2.71 -14.41 5.78
C ARG A 83 -3.88 -14.60 4.81
N SER A 84 -4.63 -13.52 4.53
CA SER A 84 -5.73 -13.56 3.56
C SER A 84 -5.25 -13.85 2.14
N ILE A 85 -4.15 -13.23 1.72
CA ILE A 85 -3.51 -13.49 0.42
C ILE A 85 -3.06 -14.95 0.32
N TYR A 86 -2.38 -15.47 1.35
CA TYR A 86 -1.95 -16.87 1.38
C TYR A 86 -3.12 -17.85 1.28
N SER A 87 -4.19 -17.62 2.03
CA SER A 87 -5.39 -18.46 1.96
C SER A 87 -6.02 -18.45 0.56
N SER A 88 -6.08 -17.27 -0.06
CA SER A 88 -6.61 -17.11 -1.42
C SER A 88 -5.74 -17.81 -2.46
N LEU A 89 -4.41 -17.71 -2.31
CA LEU A 89 -3.43 -18.38 -3.16
C LEU A 89 -3.57 -19.91 -3.08
N MET A 90 -3.64 -20.47 -1.87
CA MET A 90 -3.84 -21.92 -1.68
C MET A 90 -5.14 -22.41 -2.31
N ARG A 91 -6.22 -21.62 -2.21
CA ARG A 91 -7.49 -21.95 -2.86
C ARG A 91 -7.37 -21.95 -4.38
N LEU A 92 -6.70 -20.94 -4.95
CA LEU A 92 -6.47 -20.85 -6.39
C LEU A 92 -5.61 -22.01 -6.89
N GLU A 93 -4.55 -22.38 -6.18
CA GLU A 93 -3.72 -23.55 -6.52
C GLU A 93 -4.53 -24.85 -6.53
N SER A 94 -5.40 -25.03 -5.54
CA SER A 94 -6.30 -26.19 -5.49
C SER A 94 -7.28 -26.20 -6.67
N GLN A 95 -7.87 -25.06 -7.00
CA GLN A 95 -8.79 -24.93 -8.15
C GLN A 95 -8.07 -25.21 -9.47
N PHE A 96 -6.86 -24.68 -9.66
CA PHE A 96 -6.05 -24.97 -10.84
C PHE A 96 -5.74 -26.46 -10.98
N LYS A 97 -5.36 -27.12 -9.89
CA LYS A 97 -5.08 -28.56 -9.90
C LYS A 97 -6.32 -29.35 -10.28
N GLN A 98 -7.49 -29.01 -9.73
CA GLN A 98 -8.75 -29.66 -10.04
C GLN A 98 -9.14 -29.46 -11.51
N GLN A 99 -9.11 -28.23 -12.01
CA GLN A 99 -9.41 -27.93 -13.42
C GLN A 99 -8.49 -28.66 -14.39
N ARG A 100 -7.21 -28.84 -14.04
CA ARG A 100 -6.28 -29.61 -14.87
C ARG A 100 -6.64 -31.09 -14.95
N ILE A 101 -7.12 -31.67 -13.85
CA ILE A 101 -7.57 -33.08 -13.84
C ILE A 101 -8.86 -33.19 -14.65
N GLU A 102 -9.86 -32.33 -14.39
CA GLU A 102 -11.13 -32.33 -15.12
C GLU A 102 -10.93 -32.12 -16.63
N ALA A 103 -10.02 -31.22 -17.03
CA ALA A 103 -9.70 -31.01 -18.43
C ALA A 103 -9.00 -32.22 -19.07
N ALA A 104 -8.14 -32.93 -18.34
CA ALA A 104 -7.50 -34.15 -18.83
C ALA A 104 -8.51 -35.28 -19.01
N ASP A 105 -9.41 -35.47 -18.04
CA ASP A 105 -10.47 -36.48 -18.09
C ASP A 105 -11.47 -36.20 -19.23
N GLU A 106 -11.85 -34.95 -19.47
CA GLU A 106 -12.72 -34.60 -20.60
C GLU A 106 -12.03 -34.80 -21.95
N LEU A 107 -10.74 -34.46 -22.06
CA LEU A 107 -9.96 -34.74 -23.26
C LEU A 107 -9.91 -36.24 -23.57
N GLU A 108 -9.69 -37.09 -22.56
CA GLU A 108 -9.68 -38.55 -22.73
C GLU A 108 -11.04 -39.07 -23.24
N LYS A 109 -12.14 -38.61 -22.64
CA LYS A 109 -13.49 -38.96 -23.12
C LYS A 109 -13.76 -38.46 -24.53
N ASP A 110 -13.23 -37.29 -24.91
CA ASP A 110 -13.35 -36.77 -26.26
C ASP A 110 -12.56 -37.63 -27.27
N PHE A 111 -11.37 -38.10 -26.90
CA PHE A 111 -10.61 -39.07 -27.71
C PHE A 111 -11.40 -40.36 -27.93
N GLU A 112 -12.01 -40.93 -26.89
CA GLU A 112 -12.84 -42.13 -27.00
C GLU A 112 -14.07 -41.89 -27.90
N ARG A 113 -14.75 -40.75 -27.72
CA ARG A 113 -15.91 -40.36 -28.55
C ARG A 113 -15.52 -40.25 -30.02
N ILE A 114 -14.37 -39.63 -30.32
CA ILE A 114 -13.85 -39.49 -31.69
C ILE A 114 -13.49 -40.86 -32.28
N ALA A 115 -12.82 -41.72 -31.52
CA ALA A 115 -12.45 -43.06 -31.98
C ALA A 115 -13.69 -43.88 -32.36
N LEU A 116 -14.71 -43.91 -31.49
CA LEU A 116 -15.98 -44.59 -31.76
C LEU A 116 -16.70 -44.02 -32.98
N PHE A 117 -16.66 -42.69 -33.16
CA PHE A 117 -17.24 -42.05 -34.34
C PHE A 117 -16.51 -42.46 -35.63
N VAL A 118 -15.18 -42.44 -35.63
CA VAL A 118 -14.36 -42.86 -36.79
C VAL A 118 -14.62 -44.31 -37.14
N ASP A 119 -14.70 -45.20 -36.16
CA ASP A 119 -14.99 -46.63 -36.35
C ASP A 119 -16.42 -46.88 -36.88
N SER A 120 -17.35 -45.94 -36.68
CA SER A 120 -18.73 -46.02 -37.15
C SER A 120 -18.96 -45.50 -38.57
N LEU A 121 -17.93 -44.92 -39.21
CA LEU A 121 -18.04 -44.42 -40.58
C LEU A 121 -18.02 -45.58 -41.59
N PRO A 122 -18.91 -45.57 -42.61
CA PRO A 122 -18.90 -46.61 -43.65
C PRO A 122 -17.60 -46.54 -44.46
N GLN A 123 -17.00 -47.71 -44.72
CA GLN A 123 -15.83 -47.88 -45.58
C GLN A 123 -16.14 -47.60 -47.06
#